data_AF-A0A4Y2U807-F1
#
_entry.id   AF-A0A4Y2U807-F1
#
_cell.length_a   1.000
_cell.length_b   1.000
_cell.length_c   1.000
_cell.angle_alpha   90.00
_cell.angle_beta   90.00
_cell.angle_gamma   90.00
#
_symmetry.space_group_name_H-M   'P 1'
#
loop_
_entity.id
_entity.type
_entity.pdbx_description
1 polymer ?
#
loop_
_entity_poly.entity_id
_entity_poly.type
_entity_poly.pdbx_seq_one_letter_code
_entity_poly.pdbx_strand_id
1 'polypeptide(L)'
;MRKQNFALFQKKSRHLEEKIQVFFNSVATIDQVAKAGETFVVRLYGGNPRTSACDLNHLHYTLFIQSATKARSTLARLSPTVDAARFPDTEVVRT
;
A
#
# COMPACT_ATOMS: atom_id res chain seq x y z
N MET A 1 15.89 1.46 -17.81
CA MET A 1 14.92 2.26 -17.02
C MET A 1 14.87 3.68 -17.57
N ARG A 2 13.73 4.13 -18.13
CA ARG A 2 13.63 5.44 -18.83
C ARG A 2 13.77 6.60 -17.83
N LYS A 3 14.69 7.54 -18.10
CA LYS A 3 14.97 8.78 -17.33
C LYS A 3 13.71 9.57 -16.93
N GLN A 4 12.64 9.50 -17.71
CA GLN A 4 11.36 10.19 -17.46
C GLN A 4 10.64 9.72 -16.17
N ASN A 5 10.70 8.42 -15.85
CA ASN A 5 10.05 7.88 -14.66
C ASN A 5 10.79 8.26 -13.37
N PHE A 6 12.12 8.40 -13.46
CA PHE A 6 12.97 8.77 -12.33
C PHE A 6 12.81 10.26 -11.94
N ALA A 7 12.65 11.14 -12.93
CA ALA A 7 12.38 12.57 -12.69
C ALA A 7 10.98 12.79 -12.10
N LEU A 8 9.96 12.05 -12.57
CA LEU A 8 8.62 12.09 -11.99
C LEU A 8 8.62 11.54 -10.56
N PHE A 9 9.35 10.45 -10.32
CA PHE A 9 9.55 9.89 -8.98
C PHE A 9 10.20 10.91 -8.05
N GLN A 10 11.31 11.54 -8.44
CA GLN A 10 11.96 12.59 -7.63
C GLN A 10 11.01 13.77 -7.35
N LYS A 11 10.26 14.24 -8.36
CA LYS A 11 9.31 15.35 -8.19
C LYS A 11 8.14 14.99 -7.27
N LYS A 12 7.63 13.75 -7.33
CA LYS A 12 6.64 13.21 -6.38
C LYS A 12 7.24 12.97 -4.99
N SER A 13 8.53 12.67 -4.92
CA SER A 13 9.24 12.27 -3.70
C SER A 13 9.77 13.43 -2.86
N ARG A 14 9.74 14.67 -3.35
CA ARG A 14 10.11 15.85 -2.53
C ARG A 14 9.28 15.92 -1.23
N HIS A 15 7.98 15.66 -1.32
CA HIS A 15 7.09 15.56 -0.15
C HIS A 15 7.29 14.28 0.68
N LEU A 16 7.97 13.28 0.09
CA LEU A 16 8.30 12.02 0.74
C LEU A 16 9.58 12.18 1.57
N GLU A 17 10.52 12.99 1.10
CA GLU A 17 11.78 13.34 1.78
C GLU A 17 11.53 14.01 3.13
N GLU A 18 10.59 14.98 3.19
CA GLU A 18 10.13 15.60 4.44
C GLU A 18 9.57 14.58 5.44
N LYS A 19 8.95 13.50 4.96
CA LYS A 19 8.42 12.42 5.81
C LYS A 19 9.51 11.44 6.23
N ILE A 20 10.47 11.16 5.35
CA ILE A 20 11.65 10.34 5.64
C ILE A 20 12.45 10.93 6.81
N GLN A 21 12.56 12.26 6.89
CA GLN A 21 13.21 12.94 8.03
C GLN A 21 12.56 12.61 9.38
N VAL A 22 11.24 12.37 9.43
CA VAL A 22 10.55 11.97 10.67
C VAL A 22 11.03 10.62 11.18
N PHE A 23 11.39 9.69 10.28
CA PHE A 23 11.93 8.38 10.66
C PHE A 23 13.38 8.44 11.14
N PHE A 24 14.14 9.45 10.70
CA PHE A 24 15.51 9.67 11.16
C PHE A 24 15.60 10.54 12.43
N ASN A 25 14.49 11.17 12.84
CA ASN A 25 14.44 11.96 14.05
C ASN A 25 14.32 11.04 15.28
N SER A 26 15.37 10.97 16.08
CA SER A 26 15.41 10.18 17.33
C SER A 26 14.47 10.68 18.42
N VAL A 27 13.95 11.91 18.29
CA VAL A 27 12.99 12.53 19.22
C VAL A 27 11.55 12.41 18.71
N ALA A 28 11.33 11.85 17.52
CA ALA A 28 9.98 11.67 16.99
C ALA A 28 9.16 10.70 17.86
N THR A 29 7.92 11.08 18.14
CA THR A 29 7.01 10.22 18.88
C THR A 29 6.45 9.10 17.99
N ILE A 30 6.00 8.01 18.60
CA ILE A 30 5.41 6.87 17.87
C ILE A 30 4.25 7.32 16.98
N ASP A 31 3.40 8.23 17.45
CA ASP A 31 2.28 8.77 16.67
C ASP A 31 2.74 9.58 15.45
N GLN A 32 3.83 10.34 15.59
CA GLN A 32 4.40 11.10 14.48
C GLN A 32 4.97 10.17 13.42
N VAL A 33 5.66 9.11 13.84
CA VAL A 33 6.20 8.07 12.94
C VAL A 33 5.06 7.30 12.26
N ALA A 34 4.04 6.89 13.01
CA ALA A 34 2.86 6.20 12.47
C ALA A 34 2.15 7.05 11.41
N LYS A 35 1.90 8.32 11.70
CA LYS A 35 1.26 9.26 10.77
C LYS A 35 2.13 9.57 9.54
N ALA A 36 3.45 9.65 9.73
CA ALA A 36 4.39 9.78 8.61
C ALA A 36 4.40 8.53 7.72
N GLY A 37 4.34 7.34 8.32
CA GLY A 37 4.25 6.04 7.64
C GLY A 37 2.97 5.89 6.82
N GLU A 38 1.82 6.17 7.41
CA GLU A 38 0.53 6.17 6.70
C GLU A 38 0.58 7.12 5.50
N THR A 39 1.02 8.37 5.71
CA THR A 39 1.13 9.37 4.63
C THR A 39 2.08 8.92 3.52
N PHE A 40 3.20 8.28 3.90
CA PHE A 40 4.20 7.75 2.98
C PHE A 40 3.61 6.68 2.06
N VAL A 41 2.91 5.70 2.64
CA VAL A 41 2.28 4.59 1.89
C VAL A 41 1.16 5.11 1.00
N VAL A 42 0.29 5.99 1.52
CA VAL A 42 -0.77 6.61 0.73
C VAL A 42 -0.21 7.30 -0.51
N ARG A 43 0.87 8.07 -0.35
CA ARG A 43 1.51 8.78 -1.47
C ARG A 43 2.18 7.84 -2.47
N LEU A 44 2.82 6.77 -2.00
CA LEU A 44 3.54 5.80 -2.83
C LEU A 44 2.60 5.10 -3.82
N TYR A 45 1.43 4.68 -3.33
CA TYR A 45 0.42 3.99 -4.14
C TYR A 45 -0.56 4.95 -4.86
N GLY A 46 -0.26 6.25 -4.86
CA GLY A 46 -1.01 7.24 -5.64
C GLY A 46 -2.27 7.78 -4.96
N GLY A 47 -2.50 7.46 -3.70
CA GLY A 47 -3.52 8.09 -2.87
C GLY A 47 -3.20 9.58 -2.59
N ASN A 48 -4.23 10.37 -2.35
CA ASN A 48 -4.11 11.78 -2.03
C ASN A 48 -4.21 12.01 -0.51
N PRO A 49 -3.10 12.25 0.19
CA PRO A 49 -3.10 12.41 1.64
C PRO A 49 -3.76 13.71 2.12
N ARG A 50 -4.10 14.64 1.22
CA ARG A 50 -4.83 15.88 1.56
C ARG A 50 -6.35 15.70 1.66
N THR A 51 -6.87 14.56 1.19
CA THR A 51 -8.29 14.23 1.27
C THR A 51 -8.50 13.24 2.41
N SER A 52 -9.34 13.59 3.38
CA SER A 52 -9.70 12.75 4.54
C SER A 52 -10.27 11.38 4.18
N ALA A 53 -10.75 11.21 2.94
CA ALA A 53 -11.22 9.93 2.40
C ALA A 53 -10.10 9.00 1.94
N CYS A 54 -8.83 9.41 2.01
CA CYS A 54 -7.68 8.61 1.60
C CYS A 54 -6.84 8.21 2.81
N ASP A 55 -7.49 7.64 3.82
CA ASP A 55 -6.78 6.88 4.86
C ASP A 55 -6.18 5.59 4.26
N LEU A 56 -5.25 4.99 4.99
CA LEU A 56 -4.57 3.77 4.54
C LEU A 56 -5.55 2.62 4.27
N ASN A 57 -6.61 2.52 5.06
CA ASN A 57 -7.58 1.43 4.97
C ASN A 57 -8.43 1.53 3.68
N HIS A 58 -8.85 2.74 3.32
CA HIS A 58 -9.57 3.00 2.08
C HIS A 58 -8.70 2.69 0.85
N LEU A 59 -7.42 3.06 0.91
CA LEU A 59 -6.46 2.71 -0.13
C LEU A 59 -6.28 1.19 -0.24
N HIS A 60 -6.09 0.49 0.88
CA HIS A 60 -5.99 -0.97 0.90
C HIS A 60 -7.21 -1.65 0.30
N TYR A 61 -8.41 -1.23 0.70
CA TYR A 61 -9.65 -1.78 0.17
C TYR A 61 -9.78 -1.54 -1.33
N THR A 62 -9.48 -0.34 -1.80
CA THR A 62 -9.54 0.01 -3.24
C THR A 62 -8.56 -0.83 -4.06
N LEU A 63 -7.31 -0.95 -3.61
CA LEU A 63 -6.30 -1.76 -4.28
C LEU A 63 -6.66 -3.25 -4.28
N PHE A 64 -7.22 -3.75 -3.18
CA PHE A 64 -7.71 -5.12 -3.08
C PHE A 64 -8.83 -5.40 -4.10
N ILE A 65 -9.88 -4.56 -4.13
CA ILE A 65 -10.98 -4.69 -5.11
C ILE A 65 -10.46 -4.59 -6.54
N GLN A 66 -9.59 -3.63 -6.85
CA GLN A 66 -8.98 -3.49 -8.18
C GLN A 66 -8.14 -4.72 -8.57
N SER A 67 -7.50 -5.38 -7.61
CA SER A 67 -6.76 -6.60 -7.86
C SER A 67 -7.68 -7.80 -8.04
N ALA A 68 -8.68 -7.95 -7.18
CA ALA A 68 -9.63 -9.06 -7.21
C ALA A 68 -10.50 -9.05 -8.48
N THR A 69 -10.77 -7.87 -9.03
CA THR A 69 -11.56 -7.69 -10.26
C THR A 69 -10.75 -7.88 -11.55
N LYS A 70 -9.42 -8.06 -11.47
CA LYS A 70 -8.59 -8.34 -12.65
C LYS A 70 -8.70 -9.81 -13.05
N ALA A 71 -9.16 -10.06 -14.27
CA ALA A 71 -9.29 -11.39 -14.88
C ALA A 71 -8.00 -12.23 -14.90
N ARG A 72 -6.82 -11.58 -14.81
CA ARG A 72 -5.54 -12.21 -14.48
C ARG A 72 -4.79 -11.30 -13.50
N SER A 73 -4.63 -11.76 -12.26
CA SER A 73 -3.77 -11.13 -11.27
C SER A 73 -2.31 -11.51 -11.54
N THR A 74 -1.46 -10.52 -11.82
CA THR A 74 0.00 -10.67 -11.86
C THR A 74 0.64 -10.41 -10.49
N LEU A 75 -0.12 -10.53 -9.40
CA LEU A 75 0.47 -10.55 -8.07
C LEU A 75 1.00 -11.95 -7.81
N ALA A 76 2.29 -12.06 -7.50
CA ALA A 76 2.82 -13.24 -6.82
C ALA A 76 1.90 -13.50 -5.63
N ARG A 77 1.30 -14.71 -5.60
CA ARG A 77 0.36 -15.13 -4.55
C ARG A 77 0.95 -14.74 -3.19
N LEU A 78 0.31 -13.81 -2.50
CA LEU A 78 0.61 -13.57 -1.09
C LEU A 78 0.51 -14.91 -0.37
N SER A 79 1.44 -15.20 0.53
CA SER A 79 1.39 -16.40 1.34
C SER A 79 0.02 -16.47 2.03
N PRO A 80 -0.69 -17.61 1.96
CA PRO A 80 -1.96 -17.76 2.67
C PRO A 80 -1.73 -17.43 4.15
N THR A 81 -2.56 -16.55 4.71
CA THR A 81 -2.62 -16.36 6.15
C THR A 81 -3.03 -17.67 6.81
N VAL A 82 -2.60 -17.89 8.06
CA VAL A 82 -2.83 -19.14 8.81
C VAL A 82 -4.32 -19.56 8.82
N ASP A 83 -5.24 -18.59 8.79
CA ASP A 83 -6.68 -18.87 8.68
C ASP A 83 -7.11 -19.46 7.34
N ALA A 84 -6.47 -19.09 6.23
CA ALA A 84 -6.76 -19.66 4.91
C ALA A 84 -6.30 -21.14 4.78
N ALA A 85 -5.39 -21.59 5.65
CA ALA A 85 -4.98 -23.00 5.73
C ALA A 85 -5.93 -23.86 6.58
N ARG A 86 -6.79 -23.25 7.41
CA ARG A 86 -7.74 -23.97 8.27
C ARG A 86 -8.97 -24.48 7.53
N PHE A 87 -9.29 -23.85 6.40
CA PHE A 87 -10.38 -24.27 5.53
C PHE A 87 -9.79 -24.60 4.15
N PRO A 88 -9.24 -25.81 3.96
CA PRO A 88 -8.96 -26.28 2.62
C PRO A 88 -10.27 -26.36 1.86
N ASP A 89 -10.41 -25.57 0.79
CA ASP A 89 -11.52 -25.60 -0.15
C ASP A 89 -11.75 -27.03 -0.66
N THR A 90 -12.63 -27.74 0.06
CA THR A 90 -13.36 -28.91 -0.41
C THR A 90 -14.78 -28.39 -0.33
N GLU A 91 -15.41 -27.98 -1.41
CA GLU A 91 -15.92 -28.87 -2.44
C GLU A 91 -16.03 -28.13 -3.79
N VAL A 92 -15.26 -28.59 -4.77
CA VAL A 92 -15.75 -28.62 -6.15
C VAL A 92 -15.72 -30.08 -6.56
N VAL A 93 -16.91 -30.67 -6.77
CA VAL A 93 -17.27 -31.56 -7.91
C VAL A 93 -18.40 -32.55 -7.53
N ARG A 94 -19.43 -32.55 -8.41
CA ARG A 94 -20.53 -33.53 -8.67
C ARG A 94 -21.71 -33.47 -7.68
N THR A 95 -22.97 -33.36 -8.11
CA THR A 95 -23.64 -33.64 -9.40
C THR A 95 -24.70 -32.59 -9.72
#